data_AF-A0A442J2C6-F1
#
_entry.id   AF-A0A442J2C6-F1
#
_cell.length_a   1.000
_cell.length_b   1.000
_cell.length_c   1.000
_cell.angle_alpha   90.00
_cell.angle_beta   90.00
_cell.angle_gamma   90.00
#
_symmetry.space_group_name_H-M   'P 1'
#
loop_
_entity.id
_entity.type
_entity.pdbx_description
1 polymer ?
#
loop_
_entity_poly.entity_id
_entity_poly.type
_entity_poly.pdbx_seq_one_letter_code
_entity_poly.pdbx_strand_id
1 'polypeptide(L)'
;FVAAIGRHMETLDLADTSLTEILEQNLGVPLARAKQEIRAGIARARLAKALDVSSGTAVLQIDRTAFDVTDRVIYFSSSSYRADRYIYTGWIERKSASIAQPRQLIGRSR
;
A
#
# COMPACT_ATOMS: atom_id res chain seq x y z
N PHE A 1 -7.65 -11.44 5.94
CA PHE A 1 -7.85 -10.91 7.30
C PHE A 1 -7.34 -11.91 8.32
N VAL A 2 -7.02 -11.46 9.54
CA VAL A 2 -6.98 -12.39 10.68
C VAL A 2 -8.36 -13.02 10.89
N ALA A 3 -8.40 -14.28 11.33
CA ALA A 3 -9.62 -15.10 11.30
C ALA A 3 -10.81 -14.47 12.05
N ALA A 4 -10.56 -13.80 13.18
CA ALA A 4 -11.60 -13.13 13.96
C ALA A 4 -12.31 -12.03 13.14
N ILE A 5 -11.54 -11.17 12.47
CA ILE A 5 -12.09 -10.11 11.62
C ILE A 5 -12.72 -10.70 10.35
N GLY A 6 -12.10 -11.72 9.75
CA GLY A 6 -12.59 -12.38 8.55
C GLY A 6 -14.03 -12.91 8.70
N ARG A 7 -14.35 -13.52 9.84
CA ARG A 7 -15.72 -14.01 10.13
C ARG A 7 -16.76 -12.90 10.17
N HIS A 8 -16.41 -11.70 10.63
CA HIS A 8 -17.33 -10.57 10.58
C HIS A 8 -17.52 -10.05 9.16
N MET A 9 -16.45 -10.05 8.35
CA MET A 9 -16.53 -9.60 6.95
C MET A 9 -17.43 -10.48 6.09
N GLU A 10 -17.51 -11.79 6.38
CA GLU A 10 -18.37 -12.74 5.67
C GLU A 10 -19.87 -12.44 5.83
N THR A 11 -20.27 -11.73 6.89
CA THR A 11 -21.68 -11.43 7.18
C THR A 11 -22.15 -10.08 6.66
N LEU A 12 -21.25 -9.27 6.10
CA LEU A 12 -21.52 -7.90 5.68
C LEU A 12 -21.71 -7.82 4.17
N ASP A 13 -22.59 -6.92 3.73
CA ASP A 13 -22.56 -6.46 2.35
C ASP A 13 -21.39 -5.50 2.19
N LEU A 14 -20.46 -5.83 1.29
CA LEU A 14 -19.23 -5.09 1.05
C LEU A 14 -19.30 -4.24 -0.23
N ALA A 15 -20.45 -4.19 -0.90
CA ALA A 15 -20.59 -3.50 -2.19
C ALA A 15 -20.37 -1.98 -2.06
N ASP A 16 -20.97 -1.37 -1.03
CA ASP A 16 -21.06 0.10 -0.91
C ASP A 16 -20.42 0.65 0.38
N THR A 17 -19.74 -0.18 1.17
CA THR A 17 -19.13 0.26 2.44
C THR A 17 -17.61 0.21 2.38
N SER A 18 -16.96 1.28 2.86
CA SER A 18 -15.50 1.33 2.90
C SER A 18 -14.95 0.31 3.89
N LEU A 19 -13.89 -0.42 3.51
CA LEU A 19 -13.23 -1.35 4.43
C LEU A 19 -12.70 -0.66 5.70
N THR A 20 -12.23 0.59 5.58
CA THR A 20 -11.76 1.36 6.74
C THR A 20 -12.90 1.70 7.68
N GLU A 21 -14.08 2.03 7.13
CA GLU A 21 -15.28 2.31 7.91
C GLU A 21 -15.72 1.07 8.69
N ILE A 22 -15.79 -0.10 8.05
CA ILE A 22 -16.13 -1.35 8.72
C ILE A 22 -15.14 -1.65 9.86
N LEU A 23 -13.84 -1.53 9.60
CA LEU A 23 -12.82 -1.83 10.61
C LEU A 23 -12.91 -0.88 11.81
N GLU A 24 -13.01 0.42 11.56
CA GLU A 24 -12.92 1.42 12.64
C GLU A 24 -14.25 1.62 13.36
N GLN A 25 -15.36 1.73 12.62
CA GLN A 25 -16.67 2.08 13.18
C GLN A 25 -17.44 0.85 13.64
N ASN A 26 -17.45 -0.23 12.84
CA ASN A 26 -18.28 -1.41 13.15
C ASN A 26 -17.54 -2.40 14.07
N LEU A 27 -16.21 -2.51 13.93
CA LEU A 27 -15.41 -3.50 14.65
C LEU A 27 -14.49 -2.90 15.72
N GLY A 28 -14.35 -1.57 15.78
CA GLY A 28 -13.48 -0.90 16.76
C GLY A 28 -11.99 -1.25 16.60
N VAL A 29 -11.55 -1.60 15.39
CA VAL A 29 -10.16 -1.95 15.06
C VAL A 29 -9.51 -0.79 14.30
N PRO A 30 -8.78 0.11 14.99
CA PRO A 30 -8.14 1.26 14.35
C PRO A 30 -7.00 0.83 13.42
N LEU A 31 -7.00 1.32 12.18
CA LEU A 31 -5.91 1.10 11.23
C LEU A 31 -4.82 2.14 11.49
N ALA A 32 -3.66 1.70 12.00
CA ALA A 32 -2.58 2.62 12.37
C ALA A 32 -1.59 2.86 11.23
N ARG A 33 -1.24 1.80 10.48
CA ARG A 33 -0.32 1.89 9.34
C ARG A 33 -0.54 0.76 8.35
N ALA A 34 -0.03 0.94 7.15
CA ALA A 34 0.03 -0.12 6.15
C ALA A 34 1.39 -0.12 5.43
N LYS A 35 1.92 -1.31 5.14
CA LYS A 35 3.01 -1.49 4.18
C LYS A 35 2.37 -1.77 2.82
N GLN A 36 2.78 -1.03 1.79
CA GLN A 36 2.39 -1.29 0.40
C GLN A 36 3.59 -1.67 -0.44
N GLU A 37 3.46 -2.73 -1.22
CA GLU A 37 4.46 -3.20 -2.17
C GLU A 37 3.85 -3.14 -3.57
N ILE A 38 4.39 -2.26 -4.40
CA ILE A 38 3.91 -2.01 -5.77
C ILE A 38 4.89 -2.64 -6.74
N ARG A 39 4.38 -3.50 -7.62
CA ARG A 39 5.16 -4.26 -8.60
C ARG A 39 4.53 -4.17 -9.98
N ALA A 40 5.35 -4.25 -11.01
CA ALA A 40 4.85 -4.50 -12.35
C ALA A 40 4.28 -5.93 -12.45
N GLY A 41 3.19 -6.09 -13.17
CA GLY A 41 2.57 -7.38 -13.45
C GLY A 41 2.01 -7.45 -14.87
N ILE A 42 1.60 -8.66 -15.25
CA ILE A 42 0.97 -8.94 -16.55
C ILE A 42 -0.36 -9.65 -16.32
N ALA A 43 -1.43 -9.12 -16.92
CA ALA A 43 -2.74 -9.74 -16.90
C ALA A 43 -2.75 -11.00 -17.78
N ARG A 44 -2.80 -12.17 -17.15
CA ARG A 44 -3.05 -13.46 -17.82
C ARG A 44 -4.56 -13.72 -17.93
N ALA A 45 -4.96 -14.72 -18.73
CA ALA A 45 -6.35 -14.98 -19.14
C ALA A 45 -7.44 -14.68 -18.09
N ARG A 46 -7.36 -15.23 -16.86
CA ARG A 46 -8.39 -15.01 -15.82
C ARG A 46 -8.45 -13.54 -15.37
N LEU A 47 -7.29 -12.93 -15.10
CA LEU A 47 -7.22 -11.53 -14.67
C LEU A 47 -7.59 -10.57 -15.80
N ALA A 48 -7.13 -10.86 -17.02
CA ALA A 48 -7.45 -10.08 -18.21
C ALA A 48 -8.96 -10.04 -18.46
N LYS A 49 -9.64 -11.19 -18.34
CA LYS A 49 -11.10 -11.28 -18.41
C LYS A 49 -11.79 -10.47 -17.30
N ALA A 50 -11.31 -10.58 -16.05
CA ALA A 50 -11.90 -9.87 -14.92
C ALA A 50 -11.74 -8.33 -15.01
N LEU A 51 -10.65 -7.86 -15.64
CA LEU A 51 -10.37 -6.44 -15.83
C LEU A 51 -10.89 -5.87 -17.16
N ASP A 52 -11.49 -6.71 -18.00
CA ASP A 52 -11.94 -6.40 -19.36
C ASP A 52 -10.81 -5.77 -20.21
N VAL A 53 -9.71 -6.52 -20.33
CA VAL A 53 -8.52 -6.17 -21.13
C VAL A 53 -7.96 -7.39 -21.87
N SER A 54 -7.08 -7.15 -22.84
CA SER A 54 -6.35 -8.21 -23.52
C SER A 54 -5.39 -8.95 -22.59
N SER A 55 -5.19 -10.25 -22.84
CA SER A 55 -4.10 -10.98 -22.20
C SER A 55 -2.75 -10.38 -22.60
N GLY A 56 -1.83 -10.25 -21.65
CA GLY A 56 -0.56 -9.56 -21.86
C GLY A 56 -0.57 -8.08 -21.46
N THR A 57 -1.73 -7.49 -21.18
CA THR A 57 -1.81 -6.10 -20.71
C THR A 57 -1.05 -5.91 -19.40
N ALA A 58 -0.28 -4.83 -19.33
CA ALA A 58 0.46 -4.43 -18.13
C ALA A 58 -0.49 -4.01 -17.01
N VAL A 59 -0.17 -4.43 -15.78
CA VAL A 59 -0.91 -4.08 -14.57
C VAL A 59 0.03 -3.65 -13.45
N LEU A 60 -0.50 -2.86 -12.53
CA LEU A 60 0.15 -2.59 -11.25
C LEU A 60 -0.37 -3.63 -10.24
N GLN A 61 0.53 -4.49 -9.76
CA GLN A 61 0.26 -5.40 -8.66
C GLN A 61 0.56 -4.68 -7.34
N ILE A 62 -0.44 -4.54 -6.47
CA ILE A 62 -0.29 -3.88 -5.18
C ILE A 62 -0.65 -4.88 -4.09
N ASP A 63 0.35 -5.23 -3.29
CA ASP A 63 0.14 -5.96 -2.05
C ASP A 63 0.12 -4.96 -0.89
N ARG A 64 -0.83 -5.13 0.03
CA ARG A 64 -0.94 -4.31 1.22
C ARG A 64 -1.08 -5.19 2.45
N THR A 65 -0.26 -4.91 3.46
CA THR A 65 -0.42 -5.44 4.82
C THR A 65 -0.76 -4.30 5.75
N ALA A 66 -1.92 -4.36 6.40
CA ALA A 66 -2.40 -3.36 7.34
C ALA A 66 -2.18 -3.80 8.79
N PHE A 67 -1.87 -2.86 9.66
CA PHE A 67 -1.50 -3.08 11.05
C PHE A 67 -2.32 -2.18 11.99
N ASP A 68 -2.65 -2.70 13.17
CA ASP A 68 -3.29 -1.94 14.24
C ASP A 68 -2.28 -1.11 15.05
N VAL A 69 -2.78 -0.37 16.04
CA VAL A 69 -1.96 0.48 16.93
C VAL A 69 -0.95 -0.29 17.79
N THR A 70 -1.10 -1.61 17.89
CA THR A 70 -0.18 -2.52 18.61
C THR A 70 0.77 -3.26 17.66
N ASP A 71 0.84 -2.83 16.40
CA ASP A 71 1.67 -3.42 15.35
C ASP A 71 1.26 -4.83 14.90
N ARG A 72 0.04 -5.26 15.23
CA ARG A 72 -0.48 -6.57 14.80
C ARG A 72 -1.15 -6.48 13.44
N VAL A 73 -0.99 -7.53 12.63
CA VAL A 73 -1.60 -7.59 11.30
C VAL A 73 -3.12 -7.66 11.42
N ILE A 74 -3.82 -6.79 10.70
CA ILE A 74 -5.27 -6.79 10.53
C ILE A 74 -5.64 -7.63 9.29
N TYR A 75 -5.05 -7.27 8.15
CA TYR A 75 -5.28 -7.95 6.88
C TYR A 75 -4.10 -7.84 5.93
N PHE A 76 -4.10 -8.78 4.98
CA PHE A 76 -3.34 -8.73 3.74
C PHE A 76 -4.33 -8.67 2.57
N SER A 77 -4.03 -7.84 1.58
CA SER A 77 -4.76 -7.78 0.31
C SER A 77 -3.77 -7.78 -0.86
N SER A 78 -4.13 -8.47 -1.94
CA SER A 78 -3.40 -8.41 -3.21
C SER A 78 -4.36 -7.97 -4.30
N SER A 79 -4.04 -6.85 -4.94
CA SER A 79 -4.88 -6.21 -5.95
C SER A 79 -4.11 -5.98 -7.24
N SER A 80 -4.80 -6.05 -8.37
CA SER A 80 -4.22 -5.73 -9.67
C SER A 80 -5.02 -4.60 -10.32
N TYR A 81 -4.34 -3.51 -10.67
CA TYR A 81 -4.93 -2.34 -11.31
C TYR A 81 -4.45 -2.23 -12.74
N ARG A 82 -5.32 -1.79 -13.65
CA ARG A 82 -4.92 -1.57 -15.04
C ARG A 82 -3.94 -0.40 -15.13
N ALA A 83 -2.77 -0.64 -15.70
CA ALA A 83 -1.71 0.36 -15.79
C ALA A 83 -2.05 1.52 -16.74
N ASP A 84 -3.04 1.33 -17.62
CA ASP A 84 -3.55 2.36 -18.54
C ASP A 84 -4.57 3.32 -17.88
N ARG A 85 -5.05 3.01 -16.67
CA ARG A 85 -6.08 3.80 -15.96
C ARG A 85 -5.65 4.31 -14.59
N TYR A 86 -4.67 3.68 -13.97
CA TYR A 86 -4.27 3.97 -12.60
C TYR A 86 -2.81 4.42 -12.54
N ILE A 87 -2.59 5.51 -11.79
CA ILE A 87 -1.27 6.05 -11.47
C ILE A 87 -1.17 6.09 -9.95
N TYR A 88 -0.04 5.62 -9.41
CA TYR A 88 0.28 5.78 -8.00
C TYR A 88 1.24 6.95 -7.83
N THR A 89 0.83 7.97 -7.07
CA THR A 89 1.60 9.19 -6.85
C THR A 89 1.99 9.32 -5.39
N GLY A 90 3.23 9.74 -5.12
CA GLY A 90 3.70 10.10 -3.79
C GLY A 90 4.76 11.19 -3.91
N TRP A 91 4.86 12.04 -2.89
CA TRP A 91 5.88 13.07 -2.81
C TRP A 91 7.14 12.50 -2.14
N ILE A 92 8.31 12.81 -2.70
CA ILE A 92 9.60 12.54 -2.07
C ILE A 92 10.20 13.89 -1.70
N GLU A 93 10.22 14.19 -0.40
CA GLU A 93 10.71 15.46 0.12
C GLU A 93 12.03 15.27 0.85
N ARG A 94 12.99 16.15 0.58
CA ARG A 94 14.24 16.24 1.34
C ARG A 94 14.15 17.42 2.31
N LYS A 95 14.00 17.14 3.61
CA LYS A 95 14.25 18.17 4.63
C LYS A 95 15.76 18.32 4.79
N SER A 96 16.32 19.35 4.17
CA SER A 96 17.72 19.72 4.35
C SER A 96 17.95 20.20 5.79
N ALA A 97 18.51 19.34 6.65
CA ALA A 97 19.26 19.81 7.81
C ALA A 97 20.61 20.34 7.32
N SER A 98 20.94 21.56 7.75
CA SER A 98 22.15 22.31 7.46
C SER A 98 23.39 21.45 7.13
N ILE A 99 24.01 21.72 5.98
CA ILE A 99 25.40 21.33 5.73
C ILE A 99 26.23 22.01 6.83
N ALA A 100 26.69 21.24 7.81
CA ALA A 100 27.66 21.71 8.78
C ALA A 100 28.94 22.14 8.03
N GLN A 101 29.47 23.30 8.43
CA GLN A 101 30.50 24.10 7.77
C GLN A 101 31.69 23.29 7.19
N PRO A 102 32.29 23.76 6.08
CA PRO A 102 33.41 23.08 5.44
C PRO A 102 34.55 22.85 6.44
N ARG A 103 35.05 21.62 6.50
CA ARG A 103 36.30 21.26 7.20
C ARG A 103 37.37 22.28 6.81
N GLN A 104 37.84 23.11 7.75
CA GLN A 104 39.08 23.84 7.56
C GLN A 104 40.18 22.83 7.27
N LEU A 105 40.72 22.88 6.05
CA LEU A 105 41.94 22.16 5.70
C LEU A 105 43.06 22.73 6.57
N ILE A 106 43.55 21.91 7.49
CA ILE A 106 44.71 22.22 8.32
C ILE A 106 45.86 22.55 7.37
N GLY A 107 46.34 23.79 7.46
CA GLY A 107 47.51 24.25 6.73
C GLY A 107 48.70 23.38 7.07
N ARG A 108 49.33 22.78 6.05
CA ARG A 108 50.65 22.17 6.20
C ARG A 108 51.68 23.29 6.14
N SER A 109 52.37 23.47 7.26
CA SER A 109 53.57 24.29 7.41
C SER A 109 54.61 24.00 6.33
N ARG A 110 55.23 25.07 5.84
CA ARG A 110 56.66 25.11 5.50
C ARG A 110 57.25 26.34 6.15
#